data_AF-A0A2S9FK92-F1
#
_entry.id   AF-A0A2S9FK92-F1
#
_cell.length_a   1.000
_cell.length_b   1.000
_cell.length_c   1.000
_cell.angle_alpha   90.00
_cell.angle_beta   90.00
_cell.angle_gamma   90.00
#
_symmetry.space_group_name_H-M   'P 1'
#
loop_
_entity.id
_entity.type
_entity.pdbx_description
1 polymer ?
#
loop_
_entity_poly.entity_id
_entity_poly.type
_entity_poly.pdbx_seq_one_letter_code
_entity_poly.pdbx_strand_id
1 'polypeptide(L)'
;MSLYATASGVGSWPGISAREAAEVVVGELHRLPHLVELPGRGVGADLIGRAGALLVDISIDTVPRGYRIAPGRRAVTRRAVSLLDEDLDALEEAWEKAGLRGGERVVKVQAPGPVTLAAHLELPGG
;
A
#
# COMPACT_ATOMS: atom_id res chain seq x y z
N MET A 1 -5.28 -26.88 7.04
CA MET A 1 -5.02 -26.54 5.62
C MET A 1 -4.41 -25.14 5.61
N SER A 2 -3.17 -24.99 5.12
CA SER A 2 -2.40 -23.74 5.19
C SER A 2 -3.11 -22.59 4.45
N LEU A 3 -3.24 -21.42 5.10
CA LEU A 3 -3.83 -20.20 4.51
C LEU A 3 -3.14 -19.79 3.19
N TYR A 4 -1.87 -20.14 3.02
CA TYR A 4 -1.04 -19.79 1.87
C TYR A 4 -1.40 -20.52 0.57
N ALA A 5 -2.30 -21.52 0.60
CA ALA A 5 -2.65 -22.32 -0.58
C ALA A 5 -3.91 -21.84 -1.33
N THR A 6 -4.64 -20.82 -0.85
CA THR A 6 -5.95 -20.43 -1.42
C THR A 6 -5.92 -19.15 -2.26
N ALA A 7 -5.09 -18.17 -1.91
CA ALA A 7 -4.89 -16.95 -2.68
C ALA A 7 -3.49 -16.39 -2.41
N SER A 8 -2.94 -15.64 -3.36
CA SER A 8 -1.64 -14.97 -3.20
C SER A 8 -1.78 -13.47 -2.94
N GLY A 9 -2.84 -12.83 -3.47
CA GLY A 9 -3.03 -11.37 -3.38
C GLY A 9 -1.81 -10.60 -3.91
N VAL A 10 -1.27 -11.03 -5.05
CA VAL A 10 -0.09 -10.47 -5.71
C VAL A 10 -0.52 -9.65 -6.91
N GLY A 11 0.14 -8.50 -7.11
CA GLY A 11 -0.08 -7.61 -8.24
C GLY A 11 -0.88 -6.36 -7.89
N SER A 12 -0.86 -5.42 -8.82
CA SER A 12 -1.52 -4.13 -8.66
C SER A 12 -3.01 -4.19 -8.97
N TRP A 13 -3.82 -3.52 -8.17
CA TRP A 13 -5.25 -3.40 -8.44
C TRP A 13 -5.51 -2.45 -9.62
N PRO A 14 -6.33 -2.83 -10.60
CA PRO A 14 -6.70 -1.93 -11.69
C PRO A 14 -7.68 -0.86 -11.20
N GLY A 15 -7.44 0.40 -11.59
CA GLY A 15 -8.28 1.53 -11.23
C GLY A 15 -7.73 2.36 -10.08
N ILE A 16 -8.61 3.19 -9.49
CA ILE A 16 -8.21 4.26 -8.57
C ILE A 16 -9.07 4.33 -7.29
N SER A 17 -10.15 3.56 -7.18
CA SER A 17 -11.08 3.61 -6.05
C SER A 17 -10.65 2.67 -4.94
N ALA A 18 -10.22 3.22 -3.80
CA ALA A 18 -9.85 2.43 -2.63
C ALA A 18 -11.04 1.67 -2.03
N ARG A 19 -12.21 2.32 -1.97
CA ARG A 19 -13.44 1.73 -1.44
C ARG A 19 -13.91 0.52 -2.25
N GLU A 20 -14.02 0.67 -3.58
CA GLU A 20 -14.44 -0.44 -4.44
C GLU A 20 -13.47 -1.62 -4.33
N ALA A 21 -12.17 -1.34 -4.32
CA ALA A 21 -11.17 -2.39 -4.19
C ALA A 21 -11.25 -3.11 -2.84
N ALA A 22 -11.43 -2.37 -1.74
CA ALA A 22 -11.61 -2.92 -0.40
C ALA A 22 -12.88 -3.77 -0.28
N GLU A 23 -14.01 -3.28 -0.81
CA GLU A 23 -15.29 -4.01 -0.83
C GLU A 23 -15.16 -5.35 -1.56
N VAL A 24 -14.51 -5.37 -2.73
CA VAL A 24 -14.28 -6.63 -3.47
C VAL A 24 -13.34 -7.56 -2.72
N VAL A 25 -12.23 -7.06 -2.16
CA VAL A 25 -11.26 -7.92 -1.47
C VAL A 25 -11.84 -8.53 -0.19
N VAL A 26 -12.59 -7.76 0.61
CA VAL A 26 -13.26 -8.26 1.82
C VAL A 26 -14.42 -9.20 1.45
N GLY A 27 -15.16 -8.85 0.40
CA GLY A 27 -16.32 -9.59 -0.11
C GLY A 27 -15.97 -10.92 -0.78
N GLU A 28 -14.86 -11.02 -1.50
CA GLU A 28 -14.54 -12.19 -2.32
C GLU A 28 -13.40 -13.04 -1.72
N LEU A 29 -12.41 -12.42 -1.06
CA LEU A 29 -11.20 -13.11 -0.61
C LEU A 29 -11.24 -13.48 0.88
N HIS A 30 -12.30 -14.15 1.34
CA HIS A 30 -12.55 -14.40 2.77
C HIS A 30 -11.40 -15.02 3.57
N ARG A 31 -10.52 -15.80 2.93
CA ARG A 31 -9.38 -16.47 3.58
C ARG A 31 -8.10 -15.64 3.58
N LEU A 32 -8.01 -14.63 2.73
CA LEU A 32 -6.84 -13.77 2.61
C LEU A 32 -7.23 -12.37 2.08
N PRO A 33 -8.12 -11.64 2.80
CA PRO A 33 -8.34 -10.24 2.52
C PRO A 33 -7.00 -9.51 2.69
N HIS A 34 -6.73 -8.53 1.85
CA HIS A 34 -5.43 -7.86 1.83
C HIS A 34 -5.54 -6.39 1.48
N LEU A 35 -4.58 -5.62 1.98
CA LEU A 35 -4.44 -4.22 1.59
C LEU A 35 -3.84 -4.16 0.19
N VAL A 36 -4.66 -3.81 -0.80
CA VAL A 36 -4.23 -3.72 -2.20
C VAL A 36 -3.38 -2.48 -2.46
N GLU A 37 -2.50 -2.57 -3.46
CA GLU A 37 -1.82 -1.41 -4.03
C GLU A 37 -2.63 -0.84 -5.21
N LEU A 38 -2.71 0.49 -5.30
CA LEU A 38 -3.54 1.22 -6.27
C LEU A 38 -2.68 2.24 -7.05
N PRO A 39 -1.70 1.79 -7.86
CA PRO A 39 -0.76 2.68 -8.53
C PRO A 39 -1.43 3.65 -9.52
N GLY A 40 -2.65 3.36 -9.98
CA GLY A 40 -3.44 4.27 -10.83
C GLY A 40 -3.73 5.63 -10.20
N ARG A 41 -3.65 5.77 -8.87
CA ARG A 41 -3.77 7.06 -8.15
C ARG A 41 -2.52 7.95 -8.27
N GLY A 42 -1.48 7.46 -8.96
CA GLY A 42 -0.27 8.18 -9.32
C GLY A 42 0.80 8.12 -8.23
N VAL A 43 1.69 9.12 -8.27
CA VAL A 43 2.85 9.24 -7.37
C VAL A 43 2.44 9.08 -5.90
N GLY A 44 3.18 8.22 -5.19
CA GLY A 44 2.93 7.86 -3.80
C GLY A 44 2.03 6.64 -3.61
N ALA A 45 1.23 6.26 -4.62
CA ALA A 45 0.29 5.15 -4.53
C ALA A 45 0.87 3.80 -5.00
N ASP A 46 1.98 3.84 -5.73
CA ASP A 46 2.70 2.63 -6.14
C ASP A 46 3.47 1.98 -4.97
N LEU A 47 3.97 0.77 -5.21
CA LEU A 47 4.71 -0.03 -4.23
C LEU A 47 5.83 0.74 -3.51
N ILE A 48 6.60 1.55 -4.24
CA ILE A 48 7.77 2.26 -3.71
C ILE A 48 7.32 3.51 -2.94
N GLY A 49 6.40 4.28 -3.52
CA GLY A 49 5.80 5.44 -2.87
C GLY A 49 5.17 5.08 -1.53
N ARG A 50 4.35 4.01 -1.51
CA ARG A 50 3.70 3.51 -0.29
C ARG A 50 4.70 3.02 0.75
N ALA A 51 5.76 2.34 0.32
CA ALA A 51 6.82 1.95 1.25
C ALA A 51 7.49 3.18 1.89
N GLY A 52 7.65 4.27 1.14
CA GLY A 52 8.12 5.55 1.67
C GLY A 52 7.24 6.14 2.77
N ALA A 53 5.95 5.81 2.81
CA ALA A 53 5.06 6.19 3.92
C ALA A 53 5.34 5.40 5.21
N LEU A 54 5.95 4.21 5.11
CA LEU A 54 6.29 3.35 6.24
C LEU A 54 7.67 3.67 6.84
N LEU A 55 8.51 4.43 6.13
CA LEU A 55 9.88 4.70 6.56
C LEU A 55 9.91 5.77 7.65
N VAL A 56 10.50 5.42 8.79
CA VAL A 56 10.74 6.34 9.90
C VAL A 56 12.01 7.15 9.60
N ASP A 57 11.94 8.46 9.82
CA ASP A 57 13.04 9.43 9.63
C ASP A 57 13.64 9.53 8.22
N ILE A 58 13.10 8.81 7.24
CA ILE A 58 13.50 8.86 5.83
C ILE A 58 12.34 9.39 5.02
N SER A 59 12.53 10.55 4.38
CA SER A 59 11.55 11.13 3.46
C SER A 59 11.95 10.88 2.01
N ILE A 60 10.95 10.73 1.15
CA ILE A 60 11.09 10.55 -0.28
C ILE A 60 10.51 11.72 -1.07
N ASP A 61 11.12 12.00 -2.21
CA ASP A 61 10.66 12.95 -3.22
C ASP A 61 10.71 12.30 -4.61
N THR A 62 10.20 12.99 -5.63
CA THR A 62 10.27 12.48 -7.01
C THR A 62 11.39 13.11 -7.81
N VAL A 63 11.86 12.34 -8.79
CA VAL A 63 12.76 12.73 -9.88
C VAL A 63 12.19 12.19 -11.18
N PRO A 64 12.63 12.65 -12.36
CA PRO A 64 12.10 12.16 -13.63
C PRO A 64 12.17 10.63 -13.81
N ARG A 65 13.11 9.96 -13.13
CA ARG A 65 13.31 8.51 -13.20
C ARG A 65 12.55 7.70 -12.14
N GLY A 66 11.95 8.35 -11.14
CA GLY A 66 11.28 7.67 -10.05
C GLY A 66 11.35 8.44 -8.74
N TYR A 67 11.79 7.75 -7.68
CA TYR A 67 11.88 8.30 -6.33
C TYR A 67 13.32 8.51 -5.90
N ARG A 68 13.53 9.49 -5.04
CA ARG A 68 14.80 9.72 -4.36
C ARG A 68 14.60 9.90 -2.87
N ILE A 69 15.62 9.59 -2.08
CA ILE A 69 15.70 10.03 -0.69
C ILE A 69 15.92 11.54 -0.67
N ALA A 70 15.18 12.25 0.17
CA ALA A 70 15.31 13.68 0.34
C ALA A 70 15.13 14.09 1.81
N PRO A 71 15.95 15.01 2.34
CA PRO A 71 15.86 15.41 3.74
C PRO A 71 14.58 16.20 4.03
N GLY A 72 14.04 16.08 5.24
CA GLY A 72 12.91 16.88 5.72
C GLY A 72 11.55 16.51 5.11
N ARG A 73 10.49 17.24 5.50
CA ARG A 73 9.10 16.91 5.13
C ARG A 73 8.81 17.21 3.65
N ARG A 74 8.74 16.18 2.81
CA ARG A 74 8.45 16.32 1.36
C ARG A 74 6.98 16.13 1.02
N ALA A 75 6.55 16.78 -0.07
CA ALA A 75 5.17 16.69 -0.55
C ALA A 75 4.81 15.26 -0.97
N VAL A 76 5.73 14.57 -1.64
CA VAL A 76 5.56 13.18 -2.07
C VAL A 76 5.41 12.25 -0.87
N THR A 77 6.24 12.40 0.17
CA THR A 77 6.10 11.61 1.41
C THR A 77 4.73 11.84 2.06
N ARG A 78 4.30 13.11 2.23
CA ARG A 78 2.98 13.42 2.80
C ARG A 78 1.84 12.84 1.98
N ARG A 79 1.97 12.89 0.65
CA ARG A 79 0.97 12.32 -0.27
C ARG A 79 0.91 10.81 -0.12
N ALA A 80 2.05 10.11 -0.07
CA ALA A 80 2.09 8.67 0.11
C ALA A 80 1.44 8.23 1.43
N VAL A 81 1.73 8.95 2.53
CA VAL A 81 1.08 8.71 3.84
C VAL A 81 -0.43 8.89 3.72
N SER A 82 -0.88 10.02 3.18
CA SER A 82 -2.32 10.29 3.02
C SER A 82 -3.04 9.25 2.15
N LEU A 83 -2.39 8.76 1.09
CA LEU A 83 -2.95 7.73 0.21
C LEU A 83 -3.02 6.36 0.89
N LEU A 84 -2.03 6.04 1.73
CA LEU A 84 -2.00 4.81 2.52
C LEU A 84 -3.06 4.85 3.63
N ASP A 85 -3.24 5.99 4.30
CA ASP A 85 -4.31 6.19 5.28
C ASP A 85 -5.69 6.02 4.64
N GLU A 86 -5.91 6.60 3.46
CA GLU A 86 -7.16 6.41 2.69
C GLU A 86 -7.43 4.94 2.37
N ASP A 87 -6.39 4.16 2.05
CA ASP A 87 -6.56 2.72 1.78
C ASP A 87 -6.91 1.94 3.04
N LEU A 88 -6.32 2.30 4.18
CA LEU A 88 -6.59 1.69 5.47
C LEU A 88 -8.02 2.00 5.92
N ASP A 89 -8.44 3.26 5.79
CA ASP A 89 -9.80 3.71 6.09
C ASP A 89 -10.82 2.97 5.22
N ALA A 90 -10.56 2.83 3.92
CA ALA A 90 -11.43 2.10 3.01
C ALA A 90 -11.54 0.61 3.37
N LEU A 91 -10.42 -0.01 3.78
CA LEU A 91 -10.40 -1.39 4.22
C LEU A 91 -11.15 -1.57 5.55
N GLU A 92 -10.96 -0.65 6.49
CA GLU A 92 -11.69 -0.62 7.77
C GLU A 92 -13.20 -0.47 7.54
N GLU A 93 -13.61 0.47 6.69
CA GLU A 93 -15.01 0.70 6.33
C GLU A 93 -15.65 -0.56 5.73
N ALA A 94 -14.97 -1.21 4.77
CA ALA A 94 -15.44 -2.46 4.17
C ALA A 94 -15.51 -3.59 5.20
N TRP A 95 -14.56 -3.65 6.13
CA TRP A 95 -14.53 -4.64 7.21
C TRP A 95 -15.70 -4.48 8.19
N GLU A 96 -16.01 -3.24 8.56
CA GLU A 96 -17.14 -2.91 9.42
C GLU A 96 -18.46 -3.25 8.73
N LYS A 97 -18.66 -2.83 7.48
CA LYS A 97 -19.85 -3.14 6.67
C LYS A 97 -20.09 -4.64 6.54
N ALA A 98 -19.03 -5.44 6.45
CA ALA A 98 -19.11 -6.89 6.38
C ALA A 98 -19.40 -7.56 7.74
N GLY A 99 -19.54 -6.80 8.83
CA GLY A 99 -19.81 -7.33 10.17
C GLY A 99 -18.64 -8.12 10.77
N LEU A 100 -17.42 -7.85 10.32
CA LEU A 100 -16.23 -8.63 10.70
C LEU A 100 -15.50 -8.08 11.93
N ARG A 101 -16.07 -7.09 12.60
CA ARG A 101 -15.51 -6.48 13.81
C ARG A 101 -15.33 -7.54 14.91
N GLY A 102 -14.11 -7.65 15.43
CA GLY A 102 -13.76 -8.67 16.43
C GLY A 102 -13.63 -10.09 15.86
N GLY A 103 -13.67 -10.27 14.54
CA GLY A 103 -13.44 -11.55 13.90
C GLY A 103 -11.96 -11.95 13.83
N GLU A 104 -11.70 -13.24 13.62
CA GLU A 104 -10.34 -13.82 13.58
C GLU A 104 -9.77 -13.94 12.15
N ARG A 105 -10.37 -13.25 11.17
CA ARG A 105 -9.90 -13.31 9.79
C ARG A 105 -8.53 -12.61 9.68
N VAL A 106 -7.55 -13.34 9.15
CA VAL A 106 -6.22 -12.80 8.89
C VAL A 106 -6.29 -11.78 7.76
N VAL A 107 -5.68 -10.60 7.96
CA VAL A 107 -5.49 -9.59 6.92
C VAL A 107 -4.04 -9.61 6.46
N LYS A 108 -3.82 -9.79 5.16
CA LYS A 108 -2.48 -9.71 4.58
C LYS A 108 -2.13 -8.25 4.26
N VAL A 109 -0.96 -7.84 4.72
CA VAL A 109 -0.30 -6.60 4.30
C VAL A 109 1.04 -6.94 3.65
N GLN A 110 1.52 -6.09 2.74
CA GLN A 110 2.78 -6.31 2.05
C GLN A 110 3.52 -4.99 1.81
N ALA A 111 4.85 -5.07 1.85
CA ALA A 111 5.76 -3.97 1.56
C ALA A 111 6.99 -4.54 0.82
N PRO A 112 7.66 -3.75 -0.03
CA PRO A 112 8.89 -4.18 -0.65
C PRO A 112 9.99 -4.38 0.40
N GLY A 113 10.88 -5.34 0.15
CA GLY A 113 12.05 -5.55 0.99
C GLY A 113 13.10 -4.43 0.82
N PRO A 114 14.10 -4.38 1.71
CA PRO A 114 15.12 -3.33 1.70
C PRO A 114 15.96 -3.30 0.41
N VAL A 115 16.23 -4.46 -0.20
CA VAL A 115 16.97 -4.53 -1.48
C VAL A 115 16.17 -3.92 -2.62
N THR A 116 14.86 -4.21 -2.69
CA THR A 116 13.97 -3.59 -3.67
C THR A 116 13.92 -2.08 -3.47
N LEU A 117 13.81 -1.60 -2.23
CA LEU A 117 13.80 -0.17 -1.95
C LEU A 117 15.11 0.50 -2.35
N ALA A 118 16.25 -0.07 -1.99
CA ALA A 118 17.57 0.47 -2.35
C ALA A 118 17.79 0.51 -3.87
N ALA A 119 17.22 -0.43 -4.62
CA ALA A 119 17.32 -0.45 -6.08
C ALA A 119 16.43 0.58 -6.78
N HIS A 120 15.36 1.06 -6.12
CA HIS A 120 14.38 1.98 -6.70
C HIS A 120 14.44 3.40 -6.13
N LEU A 121 15.18 3.62 -5.05
CA LEU A 121 15.38 4.93 -4.43
C LEU A 121 16.76 5.48 -4.80
N GLU A 122 16.78 6.58 -5.54
CA GLU A 122 18.00 7.33 -5.79
C GLU A 122 18.48 8.03 -4.51
N LEU A 123 19.80 8.18 -4.36
CA LEU A 123 20.36 9.03 -3.32
C LEU A 123 20.18 10.52 -3.68
N PRO A 124 20.32 11.46 -2.72
CA PRO A 124 20.17 12.89 -3.02
C PRO A 124 21.07 13.42 -4.15
N GLY A 125 22.21 12.77 -4.40
CA GLY A 125 23.19 13.13 -5.44
C GLY A 125 23.02 12.41 -6.78
N GLY A 126 22.05 11.50 -6.91
CA GLY A 126 21.97 10.52 -8.00
C GLY A 126 22.67 9.22 -7.65
#